data_AF-A0A653IS59-F1
#
_entry.id   AF-A0A653IS59-F1
#
_cell.length_a   1.000
_cell.length_b   1.000
_cell.length_c   1.000
_cell.angle_alpha   90.00
_cell.angle_beta   90.00
_cell.angle_gamma   90.00
#
_symmetry.space_group_name_H-M   'P 1'
#
loop_
_entity.id
_entity.type
_entity.pdbx_description
1 polymer ?
#
loop_
_entity_poly.entity_id
_entity_poly.type
_entity_poly.pdbx_seq_one_letter_code
_entity_poly.pdbx_strand_id
1 'polypeptide(L)'
;MFIRGHMQNAYVTHDLDKAVEMMGNQFDMQNWDRIDPDMVVNTLEGPKPLQCRVASTWAGGLNIELIEPVGGYVEHYVNMLPDDRSDAVPRFHHISLRRDNEAEMREEVARLGLPLAFEGPLSTKDKIPSLVFIYLDGRKTLGHYVEFTWKSDEAWRFVGWPEGRPVW
;
A
#
# COMPACT_ATOMS: atom_id res chain seq x y z
N MET A 1 4.38 -9.75 -18.56
CA MET A 1 4.98 -8.49 -18.08
C MET A 1 4.67 -8.35 -16.61
N PHE A 2 5.68 -8.30 -15.73
CA PHE A 2 5.48 -8.33 -14.27
C PHE A 2 4.80 -7.07 -13.73
N ILE A 3 5.02 -5.91 -14.35
CA ILE A 3 4.50 -4.61 -13.90
C ILE A 3 3.08 -4.28 -14.39
N ARG A 4 2.36 -5.24 -15.00
CA ARG A 4 0.97 -5.04 -15.43
C ARG A 4 0.03 -4.86 -14.22
N GLY A 5 -1.14 -4.27 -14.44
CA GLY A 5 -2.16 -4.14 -13.41
C GLY A 5 -1.78 -3.12 -12.32
N HIS A 6 -1.02 -2.10 -12.71
CA HIS A 6 -0.66 -1.01 -11.81
C HIS A 6 -1.91 -0.22 -11.46
N MET A 7 -2.32 -0.32 -10.20
CA MET A 7 -3.59 0.19 -9.72
C MET A 7 -3.42 1.32 -8.70
N GLN A 8 -2.27 1.39 -8.02
CA GLN A 8 -2.04 2.34 -6.94
C GLN A 8 -0.63 2.93 -6.96
N ASN A 9 -0.54 4.21 -6.63
CA ASN A 9 0.69 4.83 -6.14
C ASN A 9 0.50 5.20 -4.68
N ALA A 10 1.39 4.69 -3.83
CA ALA A 10 1.36 4.96 -2.41
C ALA A 10 2.54 5.81 -1.98
N TYR A 11 2.24 6.78 -1.13
CA TYR A 11 3.19 7.71 -0.56
C TYR A 11 3.18 7.59 0.96
N VAL A 12 4.34 7.75 1.58
CA VAL A 12 4.48 7.82 3.04
C VAL A 12 4.65 9.27 3.48
N THR A 13 4.16 9.59 4.68
CA THR A 13 4.30 10.92 5.30
C THR A 13 4.52 10.77 6.81
N HIS A 14 5.11 11.78 7.46
CA HIS A 14 5.13 11.86 8.94
C HIS A 14 3.79 12.32 9.52
N ASP A 15 2.90 12.91 8.72
CA ASP A 15 1.62 13.48 9.18
C ASP A 15 0.57 13.34 8.08
N LEU A 16 -0.40 12.43 8.28
CA LEU A 16 -1.44 12.13 7.30
C LEU A 16 -2.36 13.31 7.04
N ASP A 17 -2.70 14.05 8.08
CA ASP A 17 -3.71 15.12 8.01
C ASP A 17 -3.17 16.29 7.19
N LYS A 18 -1.92 16.71 7.44
CA LYS A 18 -1.26 17.73 6.62
C LYS A 18 -1.02 17.25 5.19
N ALA A 19 -0.64 15.98 5.00
CA ALA A 19 -0.47 15.43 3.66
C ALA A 19 -1.77 15.49 2.85
N VAL A 20 -2.91 15.08 3.43
CA VAL A 20 -4.23 15.18 2.79
C VAL A 20 -4.57 16.64 2.45
N GLU A 21 -4.32 17.57 3.36
CA GLU A 21 -4.53 19.01 3.11
C GLU A 21 -3.67 19.52 1.94
N MET A 22 -2.38 19.17 1.90
CA MET A 22 -1.49 19.53 0.79
C MET A 22 -2.01 18.99 -0.54
N MET A 23 -2.41 17.72 -0.58
CA MET A 23 -2.93 17.09 -1.80
C MET A 23 -4.23 17.76 -2.27
N GLY A 24 -5.12 18.11 -1.34
CA GLY A 24 -6.36 18.84 -1.64
C GLY A 24 -6.09 20.25 -2.18
N ASN A 25 -5.21 21.01 -1.52
CA ASN A 25 -4.91 22.39 -1.88
C ASN A 25 -4.14 22.52 -3.21
N GLN A 26 -3.21 21.59 -3.49
CA GLN A 26 -2.35 21.67 -4.67
C GLN A 26 -2.91 20.95 -5.89
N PHE A 27 -3.61 19.82 -5.69
CA PHE A 27 -4.03 18.92 -6.77
C PHE A 27 -5.54 18.70 -6.83
N ASP A 28 -6.33 19.43 -6.04
CA ASP A 28 -7.79 19.27 -5.94
C ASP A 28 -8.23 17.83 -5.61
N MET A 29 -7.40 17.12 -4.85
CA MET A 29 -7.66 15.74 -4.45
C MET A 29 -8.54 15.69 -3.21
N GLN A 30 -9.79 15.27 -3.38
CA GLN A 30 -10.82 15.21 -2.36
C GLN A 30 -11.31 13.77 -2.10
N ASN A 31 -12.30 13.61 -1.21
CA ASN A 31 -13.00 12.36 -0.93
C ASN A 31 -12.08 11.21 -0.51
N TRP A 32 -11.31 11.46 0.54
CA TRP A 32 -10.38 10.48 1.10
C TRP A 32 -11.12 9.49 2.02
N ASP A 33 -11.07 8.21 1.67
CA ASP A 33 -11.39 7.12 2.58
C ASP A 33 -10.25 6.97 3.59
N ARG A 34 -10.58 6.86 4.88
CA ARG A 34 -9.60 6.84 5.96
C ARG A 34 -9.76 5.60 6.81
N ILE A 35 -8.66 4.91 7.04
CA ILE A 35 -8.58 3.71 7.88
C ILE A 35 -7.31 3.76 8.73
N ASP A 36 -7.33 3.13 9.89
CA ASP A 36 -6.18 3.02 10.79
C ASP A 36 -5.83 1.53 10.96
N PRO A 37 -5.13 0.90 9.99
CA PRO A 37 -4.88 -0.52 10.04
C PRO A 37 -4.02 -0.90 11.25
N ASP A 38 -4.51 -1.85 12.01
CA ASP A 38 -3.85 -2.51 13.13
C ASP A 38 -3.83 -4.02 12.87
N MET A 39 -2.66 -4.52 12.47
CA MET A 39 -2.52 -5.86 11.90
C MET A 39 -1.23 -6.56 12.33
N VAL A 40 -1.19 -7.86 12.09
CA VAL A 40 0.04 -8.67 12.15
C VAL A 40 0.40 -9.07 10.73
N VAL A 41 1.65 -8.80 10.34
CA VAL A 41 2.23 -9.16 9.04
C VAL A 41 3.25 -10.29 9.20
N ASN A 42 3.45 -11.04 8.13
CA ASN A 42 4.49 -12.05 8.05
C ASN A 42 5.79 -11.41 7.53
N THR A 43 6.91 -11.74 8.17
CA THR A 43 8.25 -11.26 7.79
C THR A 43 9.21 -12.45 7.75
N LEU A 44 10.43 -12.24 7.25
CA LEU A 44 11.47 -13.27 7.28
C LEU A 44 11.89 -13.67 8.71
N GLU A 45 11.62 -12.81 9.70
CA GLU A 45 11.87 -13.05 11.12
C GLU A 45 10.63 -13.59 11.87
N GLY A 46 9.56 -13.90 11.14
CA GLY A 46 8.27 -14.33 11.69
C GLY A 46 7.25 -13.19 11.82
N PRO A 47 6.10 -13.45 12.47
CA PRO A 47 5.02 -12.48 12.58
C PRO A 47 5.42 -11.23 13.36
N LYS A 48 5.04 -10.04 12.86
CA LYS A 48 5.30 -8.75 13.53
C LYS A 48 4.03 -7.87 13.52
N PRO A 49 3.76 -7.09 14.59
CA PRO A 49 2.68 -6.11 14.55
C PRO A 49 3.06 -4.95 13.62
N LEU A 50 2.07 -4.38 12.93
CA LEU A 50 2.21 -3.22 12.07
C LEU A 50 0.99 -2.32 12.26
N GLN A 51 1.26 -1.04 12.52
CA GLN A 51 0.23 -0.02 12.70
C GLN A 51 0.53 1.21 11.84
N CYS A 52 -0.47 1.64 11.08
CA CYS A 52 -0.43 2.85 10.26
C CYS A 52 -1.75 3.62 10.36
N ARG A 53 -1.74 4.86 9.87
CA ARG A 53 -2.93 5.57 9.41
C ARG A 53 -2.87 5.68 7.90
N VAL A 54 -3.99 5.52 7.23
CA VAL A 54 -4.06 5.51 5.77
C VAL A 54 -5.20 6.40 5.31
N ALA A 55 -4.93 7.21 4.28
CA ALA A 55 -5.94 7.88 3.50
C ALA A 55 -5.79 7.44 2.04
N SER A 56 -6.88 7.04 1.40
CA SER A 56 -6.89 6.63 0.00
C SER A 56 -7.99 7.35 -0.79
N THR A 57 -7.71 7.70 -2.04
CA THR A 57 -8.70 8.25 -2.98
C THR A 57 -8.39 7.85 -4.41
N TRP A 58 -9.36 8.01 -5.30
CA TRP A 58 -9.25 7.62 -6.70
C TRP A 58 -9.08 8.85 -7.60
N ALA A 59 -7.98 8.89 -8.34
CA ALA A 59 -7.70 9.85 -9.41
C ALA A 59 -7.93 9.19 -10.78
N GLY A 60 -9.20 9.08 -11.17
CA GLY A 60 -9.57 8.28 -12.34
C GLY A 60 -9.25 6.79 -12.11
N GLY A 61 -8.49 6.17 -13.01
CA GLY A 61 -8.13 4.74 -12.93
C GLY A 61 -7.07 4.38 -11.89
N LEU A 62 -6.40 5.37 -11.29
CA LEU A 62 -5.30 5.19 -10.36
C LEU A 62 -5.73 5.54 -8.94
N ASN A 63 -5.49 4.63 -8.01
CA ASN A 63 -5.62 4.88 -6.59
C ASN A 63 -4.38 5.63 -6.07
N ILE A 64 -4.60 6.69 -5.29
CA ILE A 64 -3.55 7.39 -4.58
C ILE A 64 -3.74 7.12 -3.10
N GLU A 65 -2.70 6.59 -2.47
CA GLU A 65 -2.69 6.25 -1.05
C GLU A 65 -1.63 7.07 -0.33
N LEU A 66 -2.00 7.61 0.84
CA LEU A 66 -1.11 8.29 1.78
C LEU A 66 -1.06 7.46 3.06
N ILE A 67 0.14 7.17 3.53
CA ILE A 67 0.39 6.30 4.68
C ILE A 67 1.22 7.07 5.73
N GLU A 68 0.73 7.14 6.95
CA GLU A 68 1.49 7.57 8.11
C GLU A 68 1.85 6.33 8.95
N PRO A 69 3.14 5.95 9.04
CA PRO A 69 3.57 4.86 9.92
C PRO A 69 3.42 5.28 11.39
N VAL A 70 2.72 4.48 12.19
CA VAL A 70 2.44 4.79 13.61
C VAL A 70 3.33 3.98 14.54
N GLY A 71 3.46 2.66 14.30
CA GLY A 71 4.22 1.79 15.19
C GLY A 71 4.31 0.33 14.74
N GLY A 72 5.15 -0.43 15.43
CA GLY A 72 5.45 -1.81 15.06
C GLY A 72 6.50 -1.91 13.96
N TYR A 73 6.33 -2.85 13.04
CA TYR A 73 7.22 -3.13 11.91
C TYR A 73 6.98 -2.14 10.77
N VAL A 74 7.52 -0.93 10.89
CA VAL A 74 7.24 0.20 9.97
C VAL A 74 8.51 0.81 9.38
N GLU A 75 9.67 0.24 9.66
CA GLU A 75 10.97 0.76 9.22
C GLU A 75 11.07 0.87 7.69
N HIS A 76 10.38 0.00 6.95
CA HIS A 76 10.33 0.07 5.49
C HIS A 76 9.69 1.37 4.99
N TYR A 77 8.70 1.91 5.71
CA TYR A 77 8.11 3.22 5.45
C TYR A 77 9.01 4.35 5.94
N VAL A 78 9.48 4.27 7.19
CA VAL A 78 10.25 5.34 7.84
C VAL A 78 11.56 5.62 7.13
N ASN A 79 12.23 4.60 6.57
CA ASN A 79 13.48 4.76 5.85
C ASN A 79 13.38 5.58 4.54
N MET A 80 12.16 5.85 4.06
CA MET A 80 11.91 6.71 2.90
C MET A 80 11.52 8.15 3.28
N LEU A 81 11.34 8.42 4.56
CA LEU A 81 10.97 9.72 5.08
C LEU A 81 12.22 10.54 5.47
N PRO A 82 12.16 11.88 5.39
CA PRO A 82 13.24 12.74 5.88
C PRO A 82 13.42 12.63 7.40
N ASP A 83 14.61 12.94 7.91
CA ASP A 83 14.87 12.94 9.36
C ASP A 83 14.03 13.99 10.11
N ASP A 84 13.69 15.10 9.43
CA ASP A 84 12.80 16.12 9.97
C ASP A 84 11.37 15.58 10.09
N ARG A 85 11.00 15.21 11.31
CA ARG A 85 9.65 14.71 11.64
C ARG A 85 8.54 15.73 11.44
N SER A 86 8.86 17.02 11.28
CA SER A 86 7.86 18.05 11.00
C SER A 86 7.54 18.18 9.51
N ASP A 87 8.36 17.58 8.62
CA ASP A 87 8.11 17.53 7.19
C ASP A 87 6.98 16.52 6.88
N ALA A 88 5.81 17.06 6.54
CA ALA A 88 4.63 16.29 6.18
C ALA A 88 4.46 16.07 4.67
N VAL A 89 5.46 16.43 3.86
CA VAL A 89 5.37 16.28 2.41
C VAL A 89 5.42 14.78 2.06
N PRO A 90 4.43 14.24 1.32
CA PRO A 90 4.43 12.83 0.95
C PRO A 90 5.67 12.43 0.14
N ARG A 91 6.18 11.21 0.38
CA ARG A 91 7.30 10.59 -0.34
C ARG A 91 6.82 9.32 -1.01
N PHE A 92 7.10 9.19 -2.30
CA PHE A 92 6.70 8.01 -3.04
C PHE A 92 7.36 6.76 -2.44
N HIS A 93 6.56 5.74 -2.12
CA HIS A 93 7.04 4.54 -1.42
C HIS A 93 6.93 3.29 -2.28
N HIS A 94 5.78 3.09 -2.91
CA HIS A 94 5.53 1.88 -3.67
C HIS A 94 4.45 2.03 -4.73
N ILE A 95 4.47 1.11 -5.69
CA ILE A 95 3.34 0.83 -6.57
C ILE A 95 2.60 -0.42 -6.07
N SER A 96 1.30 -0.49 -6.30
CA SER A 96 0.52 -1.72 -6.14
C SER A 96 0.11 -2.30 -7.48
N LEU A 97 0.34 -3.60 -7.63
CA LEU A 97 0.02 -4.39 -8.80
C LEU A 97 -1.09 -5.37 -8.47
N ARG A 98 -2.28 -5.13 -9.01
CA ARG A 98 -3.45 -5.99 -8.79
C ARG A 98 -3.32 -7.31 -9.54
N ARG A 99 -3.74 -8.40 -8.90
CA ARG A 99 -4.03 -9.69 -9.53
C ARG A 99 -5.41 -10.18 -9.09
N ASP A 100 -6.08 -10.92 -9.97
CA ASP A 100 -7.41 -11.47 -9.70
C ASP A 100 -7.35 -12.91 -9.15
N ASN A 101 -6.19 -13.57 -9.27
CA ASN A 101 -5.93 -14.92 -8.76
C ASN A 101 -4.73 -14.92 -7.81
N GLU A 102 -4.95 -15.30 -6.56
CA GLU A 102 -3.91 -15.33 -5.51
C GLU A 102 -2.81 -16.35 -5.80
N ALA A 103 -3.16 -17.56 -6.23
CA ALA A 103 -2.19 -18.62 -6.47
C ALA A 103 -1.24 -18.25 -7.63
N GLU A 104 -1.79 -17.76 -8.74
CA GLU A 104 -1.01 -17.26 -9.87
C GLU A 104 -0.14 -16.05 -9.48
N MET A 105 -0.64 -15.16 -8.63
CA MET A 105 0.13 -14.04 -8.09
C MET A 105 1.35 -14.54 -7.30
N ARG A 106 1.18 -15.54 -6.43
CA ARG A 106 2.29 -16.11 -5.64
C ARG A 106 3.35 -16.77 -6.53
N GLU A 107 2.94 -17.50 -7.55
CA GLU A 107 3.88 -18.04 -8.54
C GLU A 107 4.62 -16.93 -9.31
N GLU A 108 3.93 -15.85 -9.67
CA GLU A 108 4.52 -14.70 -10.35
C GLU A 108 5.56 -13.99 -9.46
N VAL A 109 5.23 -13.76 -8.19
CA VAL A 109 6.14 -13.22 -7.17
C VAL A 109 7.38 -14.09 -7.03
N ALA A 110 7.21 -15.42 -6.92
CA ALA A 110 8.33 -16.35 -6.81
C ALA A 110 9.25 -16.31 -8.05
N ARG A 111 8.68 -16.21 -9.26
CA ARG A 111 9.45 -16.07 -10.51
C ARG A 111 10.18 -14.74 -10.63
N LEU A 112 9.62 -13.65 -10.09
CA LEU A 112 10.22 -12.32 -10.15
C LEU A 112 11.50 -12.23 -9.31
N GLY A 113 11.58 -12.97 -8.20
CA GLY A 113 12.81 -13.16 -7.43
C GLY A 113 13.32 -11.91 -6.67
N LEU A 114 12.47 -10.90 -6.47
CA LEU A 114 12.80 -9.77 -5.60
C LEU A 114 12.75 -10.18 -4.11
N PRO A 115 13.58 -9.58 -3.24
CA PRO A 115 13.55 -9.87 -1.82
C PRO A 115 12.18 -9.54 -1.19
N LEU A 116 11.68 -10.41 -0.32
CA LEU A 116 10.48 -10.14 0.46
C LEU A 116 10.79 -9.07 1.53
N ALA A 117 9.99 -8.01 1.58
CA ALA A 117 9.99 -7.08 2.70
C ALA A 117 9.05 -7.58 3.82
N PHE A 118 7.80 -7.87 3.45
CA PHE A 118 6.77 -8.49 4.30
C PHE A 118 5.54 -8.85 3.45
N GLU A 119 4.63 -9.65 3.99
CA GLU A 119 3.30 -9.91 3.40
C GLU A 119 2.23 -9.91 4.49
N GLY A 120 0.98 -9.73 4.10
CA GLY A 120 -0.11 -9.75 5.06
C GLY A 120 -1.49 -9.54 4.46
N PRO A 121 -2.50 -9.38 5.33
CA PRO A 121 -2.41 -9.55 6.77
C PRO A 121 -2.44 -11.04 7.17
N LEU A 122 -1.71 -11.41 8.23
CA LEU A 122 -1.92 -12.68 8.94
C LEU A 122 -3.15 -12.61 9.85
N SER A 123 -3.34 -11.45 10.47
CA SER A 123 -4.54 -11.12 11.25
C SER A 123 -4.73 -9.62 11.30
N THR A 124 -5.97 -9.18 11.37
CA THR A 124 -6.36 -7.79 11.58
C THR A 124 -7.24 -7.69 12.80
N LYS A 125 -7.16 -6.55 13.51
CA LYS A 125 -8.04 -6.29 14.65
C LYS A 125 -9.52 -6.28 14.25
N ASP A 126 -9.83 -5.63 13.13
CA ASP A 126 -11.16 -5.61 12.54
C ASP A 126 -11.31 -6.72 11.50
N LYS A 127 -12.48 -7.35 11.46
CA LYS A 127 -12.77 -8.34 10.41
C LYS A 127 -12.90 -7.64 9.07
N ILE A 128 -11.95 -7.88 8.19
CA ILE A 128 -11.99 -7.47 6.80
C ILE A 128 -12.18 -8.70 5.90
N PRO A 129 -12.90 -8.59 4.76
CA PRO A 129 -12.95 -9.68 3.81
C PRO A 129 -11.54 -10.01 3.27
N SER A 130 -11.36 -11.23 2.77
CA SER A 130 -10.04 -11.76 2.43
C SER A 130 -9.26 -10.88 1.47
N LEU A 131 -8.05 -10.48 1.88
CA LEU A 131 -7.08 -9.78 1.04
C LEU A 131 -5.67 -10.29 1.34
N VAL A 132 -4.79 -10.14 0.36
CA VAL A 132 -3.36 -10.44 0.45
C VAL A 132 -2.59 -9.31 -0.23
N PHE A 133 -1.61 -8.76 0.47
CA PHE A 133 -0.56 -7.94 -0.13
C PHE A 133 0.80 -8.59 0.13
N ILE A 134 1.70 -8.49 -0.85
CA ILE A 134 3.09 -8.94 -0.75
C ILE A 134 4.00 -7.79 -1.18
N TYR A 135 4.81 -7.29 -0.25
CA TYR A 135 5.78 -6.23 -0.52
C TYR A 135 7.12 -6.84 -0.87
N LEU A 136 7.62 -6.46 -2.04
CA LEU A 136 8.93 -6.85 -2.54
C LEU A 136 9.86 -5.63 -2.60
N ASP A 137 11.12 -5.84 -2.23
CA ASP A 137 12.15 -4.81 -2.28
C ASP A 137 12.68 -4.63 -3.70
N GLY A 138 12.02 -3.75 -4.45
CA GLY A 138 12.41 -3.31 -5.79
C GLY A 138 13.43 -2.17 -5.80
N ARG A 139 13.94 -1.71 -4.64
CA ARG A 139 14.69 -0.43 -4.56
C ARG A 139 15.98 -0.44 -5.38
N LYS A 140 16.62 -1.62 -5.52
CA LYS A 140 17.85 -1.76 -6.32
C LYS A 140 17.64 -1.56 -7.82
N THR A 141 16.42 -1.71 -8.33
CA THR A 141 16.10 -1.65 -9.76
C THR A 141 15.16 -0.50 -10.12
N LEU A 142 14.19 -0.18 -9.26
CA LEU A 142 13.17 0.83 -9.49
C LEU A 142 13.25 2.02 -8.52
N GLY A 143 14.06 1.91 -7.45
CA GLY A 143 14.15 2.95 -6.42
C GLY A 143 13.00 2.93 -5.39
N HIS A 144 12.05 2.01 -5.49
CA HIS A 144 10.89 1.90 -4.60
C HIS A 144 10.48 0.43 -4.36
N TYR A 145 9.58 0.19 -3.41
CA TYR A 145 9.01 -1.14 -3.20
C TYR A 145 7.94 -1.45 -4.25
N VAL A 146 7.66 -2.74 -4.47
CA VAL A 146 6.59 -3.21 -5.35
C VAL A 146 5.66 -4.08 -4.53
N GLU A 147 4.40 -3.69 -4.45
CA GLU A 147 3.34 -4.47 -3.80
C GLU A 147 2.58 -5.27 -4.86
N PHE A 148 2.38 -6.56 -4.60
CA PHE A 148 1.40 -7.38 -5.32
C PHE A 148 0.19 -7.56 -4.44
N THR A 149 -0.99 -7.26 -4.99
CA THR A 149 -2.23 -7.26 -4.23
C THR A 149 -3.29 -8.11 -4.89
N TRP A 150 -3.85 -9.01 -4.10
CA TRP A 150 -5.04 -9.77 -4.42
C TRP A 150 -6.09 -9.51 -3.33
N LYS A 151 -7.36 -9.43 -3.73
CA LYS A 151 -8.47 -9.42 -2.78
C LYS A 151 -9.60 -10.30 -3.31
N SER A 152 -10.44 -10.82 -2.40
CA SER A 152 -11.70 -11.45 -2.80
C SER A 152 -12.64 -10.42 -3.42
N ASP A 153 -13.64 -10.88 -4.18
CA ASP A 153 -14.67 -10.00 -4.76
C ASP A 153 -15.37 -9.14 -3.70
N GLU A 154 -15.60 -9.72 -2.51
CA GLU A 154 -16.17 -9.01 -1.37
C GLU A 154 -15.24 -7.90 -0.86
N ALA A 155 -13.95 -8.21 -0.68
CA ALA A 155 -12.95 -7.23 -0.25
C ALA A 155 -12.80 -6.09 -1.27
N TRP A 156 -12.87 -6.41 -2.56
CA TRP A 156 -12.82 -5.40 -3.61
C TRP A 156 -14.02 -4.45 -3.57
N ARG A 157 -15.23 -4.99 -3.41
CA ARG A 157 -16.44 -4.16 -3.21
C ARG A 157 -16.32 -3.31 -1.95
N PHE A 158 -15.77 -3.88 -0.87
CA PHE A 158 -15.57 -3.17 0.39
C PHE A 158 -14.64 -1.95 0.24
N VAL A 159 -13.53 -2.08 -0.49
CA VAL A 159 -12.58 -0.97 -0.70
C VAL A 159 -12.97 -0.02 -1.85
N GLY A 160 -14.22 -0.07 -2.31
CA GLY A 160 -14.73 0.84 -3.34
C GLY A 160 -13.99 0.71 -4.67
N TRP A 161 -13.70 -0.54 -5.08
CA TRP A 161 -13.16 -1.02 -6.38
C TRP A 161 -13.24 0.00 -7.53
N PRO A 162 -12.34 -0.02 -8.52
CA PRO A 162 -12.50 0.75 -9.76
C PRO A 162 -13.68 0.27 -10.61
N GLU A 163 -14.84 -0.02 -10.03
CA GLU A 163 -16.07 -0.33 -10.74
C GLU A 163 -16.38 0.83 -11.66
N GLY A 164 -16.31 0.60 -12.96
CA GLY A 164 -16.47 1.63 -13.98
C GLY A 164 -15.26 2.55 -14.21
N ARG A 165 -14.07 2.26 -13.65
CA ARG A 165 -12.85 3.03 -13.90
C ARG A 165 -11.87 2.23 -14.79
N PRO A 166 -11.25 2.85 -15.80
CA PRO A 166 -10.28 2.16 -16.65
C PRO A 166 -9.03 1.82 -15.84
N VAL A 167 -8.70 0.53 -15.72
CA VAL A 167 -7.41 0.07 -15.18
C VAL A 167 -6.53 -0.23 -16.38
N TRP A 168 -5.39 0.45 -16.49
CA TRP A 168 -4.47 0.36 -17.62
C TRP A 168 -3.32 -0.63 -17.34
#